data_AF-X0SNQ6-F1
#
_entry.id   AF-X0SNQ6-F1
#
_cell.length_a   1.000
_cell.length_b   1.000
_cell.length_c   1.000
_cell.angle_alpha   90.00
_cell.angle_beta   90.00
_cell.angle_gamma   90.00
#
_symmetry.space_group_name_H-M   'P 1'
#
loop_
_entity.id
_entity.type
_entity.pdbx_description
1 polymer ?
#
loop_
_entity_poly.entity_id
_entity_poly.type
_entity_poly.pdbx_seq_one_letter_code
_entity_poly.pdbx_strand_id
1 'polypeptide(L)'
;DVHQPLHFGRQSDYGGGKLYVKWFGKKKYSYVEILKADDDRKKCEGESQGNSVWHNEQNNICVYNKTKLSRYNLHKVWDLHLIEEFLKRADPKEIKGDSQYRHLAYSKLITKDITEKVKKSWLDSTLGDWARESLKIRHRAYKIGNANLSKKYYKKHIGSLNQRVAQAGYRLGSLLNEIFDPKYRKSKAKRRKKHALLVKSFAALETAAQELKAK
;
A
#
# COMPACT_ATOMS: atom_id res chain seq x y z
N ASP A 1 -1.23 -1.92 -5.69
CA ASP A 1 -1.04 -1.09 -6.90
C ASP A 1 -2.12 -0.06 -7.14
N VAL A 2 -3.37 -0.43 -7.46
CA VAL A 2 -4.45 0.55 -7.70
C VAL A 2 -4.68 1.53 -6.53
N HIS A 3 -4.24 1.16 -5.32
CA HIS A 3 -4.32 1.99 -4.12
C HIS A 3 -3.11 2.91 -3.89
N GLN A 4 -2.02 2.74 -4.65
CA GLN A 4 -0.78 3.53 -4.56
C GLN A 4 -0.94 4.79 -5.42
N PRO A 5 -0.94 6.02 -4.84
CA PRO A 5 -1.20 7.26 -5.56
C PRO A 5 -0.31 7.53 -6.80
N LEU A 6 0.94 7.15 -6.74
CA LEU A 6 1.96 7.32 -7.79
C LEU A 6 1.92 6.23 -8.87
N HIS A 7 1.16 5.14 -8.69
CA HIS A 7 0.83 4.23 -9.81
C HIS A 7 -0.15 4.89 -10.79
N PHE A 8 -0.77 6.01 -10.39
CA PHE A 8 -1.50 6.94 -11.27
C PHE A 8 -0.73 8.27 -11.46
N GLY A 9 0.59 8.20 -11.31
CA GLY A 9 1.47 9.33 -11.42
C GLY A 9 1.64 9.85 -12.85
N ARG A 10 2.54 10.79 -13.03
CA ARG A 10 2.80 11.42 -14.33
C ARG A 10 3.66 10.49 -15.18
N GLN A 11 3.33 10.39 -16.47
CA GLN A 11 4.11 9.57 -17.41
C GLN A 11 5.55 10.10 -17.56
N SER A 12 5.72 11.42 -17.63
CA SER A 12 7.03 12.06 -17.83
C SER A 12 8.07 11.71 -16.76
N ASP A 13 7.63 11.44 -15.53
CA ASP A 13 8.48 11.08 -14.40
C ASP A 13 8.37 9.61 -13.96
N TYR A 14 7.69 8.76 -14.74
CA TYR A 14 7.40 7.36 -14.42
C TYR A 14 6.77 7.22 -13.03
N GLY A 15 5.74 8.02 -12.76
CA GLY A 15 5.08 8.04 -11.47
C GLY A 15 6.01 8.42 -10.32
N GLY A 16 6.91 9.38 -10.53
CA GLY A 16 7.91 9.78 -9.54
C GLY A 16 9.16 8.89 -9.50
N GLY A 17 9.27 7.88 -10.38
CA GLY A 17 10.46 7.03 -10.49
C GLY A 17 11.72 7.79 -10.92
N LYS A 18 11.55 8.86 -11.72
CA LYS A 18 12.64 9.77 -12.13
C LYS A 18 12.88 10.94 -11.15
N LEU A 19 12.02 11.13 -10.16
CA LEU A 19 12.17 12.21 -9.18
C LEU A 19 13.04 11.74 -8.02
N TYR A 20 14.36 11.88 -8.15
CA TYR A 20 15.30 11.54 -7.08
C TYR A 20 15.20 12.53 -5.91
N VAL A 21 15.17 11.99 -4.69
CA VAL A 21 15.01 12.76 -3.45
C VAL A 21 16.07 12.35 -2.43
N LYS A 22 16.19 13.12 -1.35
CA LYS A 22 16.80 12.67 -0.10
C LYS A 22 15.70 12.18 0.84
N TRP A 23 15.94 11.08 1.54
CA TRP A 23 15.06 10.57 2.60
C TRP A 23 15.80 10.72 3.93
N PHE A 24 15.29 11.57 4.82
CA PHE A 24 15.95 11.95 6.08
C PHE A 24 17.43 12.34 5.85
N GLY A 25 17.69 13.18 4.85
CA GLY A 25 19.03 13.64 4.48
C GLY A 25 19.87 12.67 3.64
N LYS A 26 19.49 11.38 3.56
CA LYS A 26 20.24 10.35 2.82
C LYS A 26 19.84 10.31 1.35
N LYS A 27 20.81 10.20 0.44
CA LYS A 27 20.59 10.06 -1.02
C LYS A 27 20.40 8.61 -1.48
N LYS A 28 20.89 7.64 -0.69
CA LYS A 28 20.87 6.21 -1.00
C LYS A 28 20.43 5.39 0.21
N TYR A 29 19.90 4.21 -0.05
CA TYR A 29 19.62 3.17 0.95
C TYR A 29 20.23 1.84 0.51
N SER A 30 20.54 1.00 1.49
CA SER A 30 20.89 -0.40 1.24
C SER A 30 19.63 -1.24 1.12
N TYR A 31 19.64 -2.20 0.21
CA TYR A 31 18.63 -3.25 0.12
C TYR A 31 19.33 -4.58 -0.14
N VAL A 32 18.66 -5.66 0.26
CA VAL A 32 19.12 -7.02 0.03
C VAL A 32 18.57 -7.48 -1.32
N GLU A 33 19.46 -7.83 -2.23
CA GLU A 33 19.10 -8.49 -3.49
C GLU A 33 19.27 -10.00 -3.31
N ILE A 34 18.19 -10.76 -3.51
CA ILE A 34 18.25 -12.23 -3.53
C ILE A 34 18.84 -12.64 -4.87
N LEU A 35 19.98 -13.32 -4.83
CA LEU A 35 20.67 -13.83 -6.01
C LEU A 35 20.19 -15.23 -6.37
N LYS A 36 20.01 -16.07 -5.36
CA LYS A 36 19.63 -17.48 -5.51
C LYS A 36 18.96 -17.98 -4.24
N ALA A 37 17.95 -18.84 -4.38
CA ALA A 37 17.44 -19.69 -3.31
C ALA A 37 17.69 -21.15 -3.72
N ASP A 38 18.34 -21.94 -2.87
CA ASP A 38 18.67 -23.34 -3.11
C ASP A 38 18.15 -24.17 -1.92
N ASP A 39 17.56 -25.33 -2.20
CA ASP A 39 17.01 -26.27 -1.20
C ASP A 39 18.05 -27.30 -0.73
N ASP A 40 19.24 -27.32 -1.35
CA ASP A 40 20.34 -28.22 -0.99
C ASP A 40 21.27 -27.62 0.08
N ARG A 41 21.14 -28.14 1.31
CA ARG A 41 21.92 -27.79 2.50
C ARG A 41 23.45 -27.85 2.28
N LYS A 42 23.94 -28.73 1.41
CA LYS A 42 25.39 -28.95 1.22
C LYS A 42 26.10 -27.78 0.54
N LYS A 43 25.37 -26.88 -0.13
CA LYS A 43 25.96 -25.75 -0.86
C LYS A 43 26.13 -24.48 -0.02
N CYS A 44 25.52 -24.43 1.15
CA CYS A 44 25.52 -23.25 2.01
C CYS A 44 26.84 -23.09 2.77
N GLU A 45 27.60 -24.19 2.88
CA GLU A 45 28.94 -24.27 3.42
C GLU A 45 29.95 -24.14 2.27
N GLY A 46 30.31 -22.92 1.84
CA GLY A 46 31.42 -22.78 0.88
C GLY A 46 31.61 -21.48 0.11
N GLU A 47 30.61 -20.60 -0.03
CA GLU A 47 30.74 -19.41 -0.88
C GLU A 47 30.74 -18.10 -0.08
N SER A 48 31.86 -17.78 0.55
CA SER A 48 32.10 -16.53 1.29
C SER A 48 32.88 -15.48 0.49
N GLN A 49 32.67 -15.39 -0.84
CA GLN A 49 33.19 -14.27 -1.62
C GLN A 49 32.16 -13.13 -1.70
N GLY A 50 31.92 -12.47 -0.56
CA GLY A 50 31.19 -11.20 -0.48
C GLY A 50 29.66 -11.26 -0.53
N ASN A 51 29.06 -12.45 -0.54
CA ASN A 51 27.61 -12.66 -0.43
C ASN A 51 27.25 -13.11 0.99
N SER A 52 26.08 -12.70 1.49
CA SER A 52 25.53 -13.20 2.77
C SER A 52 24.58 -14.36 2.48
N VAL A 53 24.72 -15.45 3.24
CA VAL A 53 23.82 -16.61 3.16
C VAL A 53 22.85 -16.54 4.33
N TRP A 54 21.54 -16.55 4.04
CA TRP A 54 20.50 -16.67 5.05
C TRP A 54 19.90 -18.07 5.01
N HIS A 55 19.71 -18.66 6.19
CA HIS A 55 19.16 -20.01 6.35
C HIS A 55 17.74 -19.93 6.89
N ASN A 56 16.79 -20.53 6.18
CA ASN A 56 15.47 -20.80 6.72
C ASN A 56 15.46 -22.17 7.42
N GLU A 57 15.43 -22.20 8.74
CA GLU A 57 15.36 -23.45 9.50
C GLU A 57 14.03 -24.21 9.28
N GLN A 58 12.92 -23.51 8.98
CA GLN A 58 11.60 -24.12 8.86
C GLN A 58 11.41 -24.87 7.53
N ASN A 59 12.03 -24.38 6.45
CA ASN A 59 11.86 -24.95 5.11
C ASN A 59 13.16 -25.48 4.50
N ASN A 60 14.27 -25.45 5.26
CA ASN A 60 15.60 -25.90 4.84
C ASN A 60 16.09 -25.25 3.52
N ILE A 61 15.80 -23.95 3.33
CA ILE A 61 16.20 -23.18 2.14
C ILE A 61 17.38 -22.28 2.48
N CYS A 62 18.40 -22.29 1.63
CA CYS A 62 19.53 -21.35 1.67
C CYS A 62 19.33 -20.23 0.66
N VAL A 63 19.43 -18.99 1.13
CA VAL A 63 19.22 -17.78 0.32
C VAL A 63 20.53 -17.02 0.23
N TYR A 64 21.12 -17.01 -0.95
CA TYR A 64 22.28 -16.20 -1.28
C TYR A 64 21.82 -14.80 -1.62
N ASN A 65 22.42 -13.82 -0.95
CA ASN A 65 22.06 -12.44 -1.17
C ASN A 65 23.28 -11.52 -1.19
N LYS A 66 23.07 -10.35 -1.77
CA LYS A 66 24.06 -9.27 -1.78
C LYS A 66 23.40 -7.97 -1.36
N THR A 67 24.10 -7.22 -0.51
CA THR A 67 23.67 -5.86 -0.18
C THR A 67 24.04 -4.93 -1.33
N LYS A 68 23.03 -4.26 -1.90
CA LYS A 68 23.19 -3.24 -2.94
C LYS A 68 22.74 -1.88 -2.43
N LEU A 69 23.27 -0.82 -3.05
CA LEU A 69 22.82 0.55 -2.81
C LEU A 69 21.90 1.02 -3.94
N SER A 70 20.78 1.62 -3.58
CA SER A 70 19.88 2.29 -4.53
C SER A 70 19.66 3.74 -4.14
N ARG A 71 19.40 4.61 -5.12
CA ARG A 71 18.99 6.00 -4.87
C ARG A 71 17.53 6.05 -4.45
N TYR A 72 17.20 6.96 -3.54
CA TYR A 72 15.80 7.27 -3.26
C TYR A 72 15.18 8.02 -4.44
N ASN A 73 13.98 7.61 -4.84
CA ASN A 73 13.09 8.37 -5.69
C ASN A 73 11.70 8.47 -5.03
N LEU A 74 10.88 9.39 -5.52
CA LEU A 74 9.56 9.65 -4.95
C LEU A 74 8.67 8.40 -4.98
N HIS A 75 8.74 7.60 -6.05
CA HIS A 75 7.94 6.37 -6.18
C HIS A 75 8.25 5.37 -5.06
N LYS A 76 9.53 5.04 -4.87
CA LYS A 76 10.01 4.13 -3.83
C LYS A 76 9.75 4.64 -2.42
N VAL A 77 9.73 5.96 -2.22
CA VAL A 77 9.33 6.53 -0.92
C VAL A 77 7.89 6.15 -0.57
N TRP A 78 6.98 6.11 -1.54
CA TRP A 78 5.59 5.70 -1.35
C TRP A 78 5.41 4.18 -1.33
N ASP A 79 6.16 3.42 -2.13
CA ASP A 79 6.07 1.96 -2.12
C ASP A 79 6.59 1.34 -0.83
N LEU A 80 7.65 1.93 -0.26
CA LEU A 80 8.45 1.28 0.77
C LEU A 80 8.76 2.20 1.95
N HIS A 81 9.45 3.33 1.73
CA HIS A 81 10.12 4.00 2.85
C HIS A 81 9.18 4.69 3.84
N LEU A 82 7.99 5.12 3.42
CA LEU A 82 6.97 5.57 4.36
C LEU A 82 6.49 4.44 5.29
N ILE A 83 6.32 3.22 4.76
CA ILE A 83 5.93 2.04 5.52
C ILE A 83 7.05 1.64 6.49
N GLU A 84 8.30 1.60 6.01
CA GLU A 84 9.47 1.31 6.84
C GLU A 84 9.61 2.32 7.98
N GLU A 85 9.41 3.60 7.70
CA GLU A 85 9.49 4.66 8.70
C GLU A 85 8.36 4.57 9.73
N PHE A 86 7.16 4.15 9.31
CA PHE A 86 6.06 3.86 10.23
C PHE A 86 6.41 2.71 11.18
N LEU A 87 6.92 1.60 10.64
CA LEU A 87 7.31 0.44 11.45
C LEU A 87 8.47 0.76 12.40
N LYS A 88 9.45 1.57 11.98
CA LYS A 88 10.53 2.06 12.87
C LYS A 88 10.02 2.90 14.04
N ARG A 89 8.82 3.49 13.91
CA ARG A 89 8.20 4.36 14.91
C ARG A 89 7.13 3.68 15.74
N ALA A 90 6.72 2.46 15.37
CA ALA A 90 5.76 1.68 16.13
C ALA A 90 6.41 1.14 17.42
N ASP A 91 5.56 0.80 18.40
CA ASP A 91 6.03 0.16 19.63
C ASP A 91 6.72 -1.17 19.29
N PRO A 92 7.98 -1.40 19.72
CA PRO A 92 8.68 -2.67 19.50
C PRO A 92 7.89 -3.89 19.98
N LYS A 93 7.02 -3.74 20.99
CA LYS A 93 6.16 -4.83 21.50
C LYS A 93 5.12 -5.30 20.48
N GLU A 94 4.74 -4.43 19.53
CA GLU A 94 3.79 -4.72 18.46
C GLU A 94 4.46 -5.42 17.27
N ILE A 95 5.79 -5.36 17.16
CA ILE A 95 6.59 -5.97 16.08
C ILE A 95 7.41 -7.13 16.65
N LYS A 96 6.77 -8.29 16.83
CA LYS A 96 7.43 -9.50 17.36
C LYS A 96 7.98 -10.38 16.24
N GLY A 97 9.29 -10.40 15.99
CA GLY A 97 9.92 -11.37 15.07
C GLY A 97 10.43 -10.77 13.75
N ASP A 98 10.67 -11.63 12.75
CA ASP A 98 11.27 -11.29 11.45
C ASP A 98 10.29 -10.62 10.45
N SER A 99 10.67 -10.60 9.16
CA SER A 99 9.92 -9.98 8.06
C SER A 99 8.43 -10.35 8.00
N GLN A 100 8.08 -11.64 8.21
CA GLN A 100 6.68 -12.06 8.14
C GLN A 100 5.86 -11.41 9.25
N TYR A 101 6.44 -11.36 10.45
CA TYR A 101 5.83 -10.71 11.59
C TYR A 101 5.73 -9.19 11.42
N ARG A 102 6.67 -8.55 10.72
CA ARG A 102 6.61 -7.12 10.40
C ARG A 102 5.41 -6.78 9.52
N HIS A 103 5.10 -7.60 8.51
CA HIS A 103 3.93 -7.38 7.66
C HIS A 103 2.61 -7.62 8.41
N LEU A 104 2.56 -8.68 9.23
CA LEU A 104 1.41 -8.94 10.10
C LEU A 104 1.19 -7.81 11.11
N ALA A 105 2.25 -7.35 11.77
CA ALA A 105 2.22 -6.22 12.68
C ALA A 105 1.74 -4.95 11.98
N TYR A 106 2.28 -4.65 10.80
CA TYR A 106 1.83 -3.51 10.01
C TYR A 106 0.33 -3.57 9.72
N SER A 107 -0.17 -4.71 9.23
CA SER A 107 -1.58 -4.93 8.94
C SER A 107 -2.46 -4.74 10.17
N LYS A 108 -2.07 -5.31 11.32
CA LYS A 108 -2.78 -5.12 12.60
C LYS A 108 -2.83 -3.64 13.01
N LEU A 109 -1.69 -2.96 12.96
CA LEU A 109 -1.59 -1.55 13.36
C LEU A 109 -2.44 -0.62 12.49
N ILE A 110 -2.44 -0.78 11.17
CA ILE A 110 -3.20 0.10 10.27
C ILE A 110 -4.71 -0.20 10.25
N THR A 111 -5.12 -1.36 10.77
CA THR A 111 -6.52 -1.78 10.83
C THR A 111 -7.14 -1.68 12.24
N LYS A 112 -6.32 -1.46 13.28
CA LYS A 112 -6.72 -1.50 14.70
C LYS A 112 -7.98 -0.67 15.02
N ASP A 113 -8.05 0.55 14.47
CA ASP A 113 -9.13 1.49 14.76
C ASP A 113 -10.21 1.54 13.66
N ILE A 114 -10.19 0.59 12.72
CA ILE A 114 -11.15 0.56 11.60
C ILE A 114 -12.46 -0.08 12.06
N THR A 115 -13.46 0.78 12.24
CA THR A 115 -14.82 0.34 12.58
C THR A 115 -15.53 -0.36 11.41
N GLU A 116 -16.52 -1.18 11.71
CA GLU A 116 -17.38 -1.80 10.69
C GLU A 116 -18.11 -0.77 9.81
N LYS A 117 -18.41 0.43 10.34
CA LYS A 117 -19.00 1.52 9.54
C LYS A 117 -18.02 2.01 8.47
N VAL A 118 -16.77 2.27 8.85
CA VAL A 118 -15.70 2.72 7.93
C VAL A 118 -15.38 1.63 6.90
N LYS A 119 -15.25 0.38 7.35
CA LYS A 119 -15.05 -0.76 6.45
C LYS A 119 -16.18 -0.90 5.44
N LYS A 120 -17.44 -0.82 5.87
CA LYS A 120 -18.61 -0.89 4.97
C LYS A 120 -18.58 0.22 3.93
N SER A 121 -18.23 1.46 4.29
CA SER A 121 -18.14 2.56 3.32
C SER A 121 -17.02 2.35 2.30
N TRP A 122 -15.87 1.77 2.70
CA TRP A 122 -14.81 1.43 1.75
C TRP A 122 -15.19 0.31 0.78
N LEU A 123 -15.98 -0.66 1.23
CA LEU A 123 -16.46 -1.78 0.42
C LEU A 123 -17.62 -1.41 -0.51
N ASP A 124 -18.24 -0.25 -0.30
CA ASP A 124 -19.29 0.31 -1.14
C ASP A 124 -18.69 1.23 -2.21
N SER A 125 -17.80 0.68 -3.02
CA SER A 125 -17.07 1.41 -4.05
C SER A 125 -16.72 0.54 -5.26
N THR A 126 -16.49 1.18 -6.40
CA THR A 126 -16.11 0.55 -7.67
C THR A 126 -14.59 0.61 -7.88
N LEU A 127 -14.06 -0.20 -8.82
CA LEU A 127 -12.65 -0.10 -9.24
C LEU A 127 -12.27 1.32 -9.68
N GLY A 128 -13.18 2.02 -10.35
CA GLY A 128 -13.00 3.42 -10.75
C GLY A 128 -12.89 4.37 -9.55
N ASP A 129 -13.63 4.12 -8.48
CA ASP A 129 -13.50 4.88 -7.23
C ASP A 129 -12.12 4.67 -6.60
N TRP A 130 -11.60 3.45 -6.64
CA TRP A 130 -10.29 3.13 -6.06
C TRP A 130 -9.20 3.93 -6.77
N ALA A 131 -9.23 3.98 -8.10
CA ALA A 131 -8.32 4.80 -8.89
C ALA A 131 -8.49 6.31 -8.60
N ARG A 132 -9.73 6.81 -8.54
CA ARG A 132 -10.02 8.23 -8.23
C ARG A 132 -9.51 8.63 -6.84
N GLU A 133 -9.64 7.78 -5.84
CA GLU A 133 -9.12 8.04 -4.50
C GLU A 133 -7.58 8.17 -4.49
N SER A 134 -6.87 7.31 -5.24
CA SER A 134 -5.42 7.41 -5.44
C SER A 134 -5.05 8.73 -6.13
N LEU A 135 -5.77 9.10 -7.19
CA LEU A 135 -5.58 10.37 -7.90
C LEU A 135 -5.80 11.60 -7.00
N LYS A 136 -6.78 11.56 -6.11
CA LYS A 136 -7.02 12.64 -5.13
C LYS A 136 -5.81 12.87 -4.22
N ILE A 137 -5.09 11.81 -3.85
CA ILE A 137 -3.89 11.92 -2.99
C ILE A 137 -2.66 12.33 -3.81
N ARG A 138 -2.59 11.93 -5.08
CA ARG A 138 -1.45 12.16 -5.99
C ARG A 138 -0.91 13.58 -5.93
N HIS A 139 -1.76 14.60 -6.00
CA HIS A 139 -1.30 16.00 -6.01
C HIS A 139 -0.49 16.36 -4.75
N ARG A 140 -0.83 15.77 -3.60
CA ARG A 140 -0.11 15.99 -2.34
C ARG A 140 1.21 15.22 -2.33
N ALA A 141 1.24 14.02 -2.89
CA ALA A 141 2.46 13.21 -3.00
C ALA A 141 3.58 13.95 -3.75
N TYR A 142 3.23 14.65 -4.83
CA TYR A 142 4.21 15.44 -5.61
C TYR A 142 4.69 16.74 -4.93
N LYS A 143 4.15 17.14 -3.77
CA LYS A 143 4.61 18.35 -3.04
C LYS A 143 5.91 18.08 -2.26
N ILE A 144 7.00 17.84 -2.99
CA ILE A 144 8.31 17.43 -2.45
C ILE A 144 9.22 18.57 -1.99
N GLY A 145 8.88 19.84 -2.28
CA GLY A 145 9.64 21.02 -1.84
C GLY A 145 11.10 20.97 -2.31
N ASN A 146 12.05 21.13 -1.39
CA ASN A 146 13.50 21.06 -1.65
C ASN A 146 14.03 19.63 -1.92
N ALA A 147 13.15 18.68 -2.21
CA ALA A 147 13.45 17.26 -2.45
C ALA A 147 14.17 16.55 -1.28
N ASN A 148 14.16 17.10 -0.06
CA ASN A 148 14.58 16.39 1.16
C ASN A 148 13.37 16.02 2.00
N LEU A 149 12.86 14.81 1.77
CA LEU A 149 11.68 14.29 2.43
C LEU A 149 12.07 13.73 3.81
N SER A 150 11.50 14.30 4.85
CA SER A 150 11.83 13.98 6.24
C SER A 150 10.56 13.95 7.12
N LYS A 151 10.67 14.22 8.41
CA LYS A 151 9.58 14.18 9.40
C LYS A 151 8.32 14.94 8.96
N LYS A 152 8.46 16.13 8.35
CA LYS A 152 7.31 16.93 7.87
C LYS A 152 6.54 16.22 6.76
N TYR A 153 7.26 15.63 5.81
CA TYR A 153 6.66 14.88 4.71
C TYR A 153 6.02 13.59 5.22
N TYR A 154 6.75 12.82 6.04
CA TYR A 154 6.22 11.61 6.68
C TYR A 154 4.89 11.85 7.41
N LYS A 155 4.85 12.81 8.34
CA LYS A 155 3.64 13.14 9.12
C LYS A 155 2.45 13.52 8.23
N LYS A 156 2.70 14.22 7.13
CA LYS A 156 1.67 14.67 6.21
C LYS A 156 1.04 13.53 5.40
N HIS A 157 1.79 12.46 5.13
CA HIS A 157 1.39 11.44 4.17
C HIS A 157 1.10 10.08 4.77
N ILE A 158 1.66 9.74 5.93
CA ILE A 158 1.55 8.39 6.48
C ILE A 158 0.11 7.97 6.78
N GLY A 159 -0.74 8.88 7.28
CA GLY A 159 -2.15 8.57 7.52
C GLY A 159 -2.90 8.18 6.24
N SER A 160 -2.70 8.93 5.16
CA SER A 160 -3.28 8.59 3.86
C SER A 160 -2.71 7.29 3.31
N LEU A 161 -1.40 7.07 3.43
CA LEU A 161 -0.77 5.83 2.97
C LEU A 161 -1.33 4.60 3.71
N ASN A 162 -1.39 4.64 5.04
CA ASN A 162 -1.90 3.55 5.87
C ASN A 162 -3.37 3.25 5.52
N GLN A 163 -4.18 4.29 5.33
CA GLN A 163 -5.56 4.13 4.86
C GLN A 163 -5.63 3.43 3.49
N ARG A 164 -4.75 3.81 2.54
CA ARG A 164 -4.73 3.16 1.21
C ARG A 164 -4.35 1.69 1.27
N VAL A 165 -3.40 1.32 2.13
CA VAL A 165 -3.03 -0.09 2.32
C VAL A 165 -4.18 -0.86 2.98
N ALA A 166 -4.81 -0.31 4.03
CA ALA A 166 -5.96 -0.93 4.69
C ALA A 166 -7.15 -1.13 3.73
N GLN A 167 -7.47 -0.10 2.94
CA GLN A 167 -8.49 -0.17 1.89
C GLN A 167 -8.18 -1.28 0.88
N ALA A 168 -6.93 -1.39 0.44
CA ALA A 168 -6.51 -2.45 -0.49
C ALA A 168 -6.76 -3.85 0.10
N GLY A 169 -6.39 -4.08 1.37
CA GLY A 169 -6.60 -5.35 2.06
C GLY A 169 -8.08 -5.73 2.17
N TYR A 170 -8.93 -4.82 2.66
CA TYR A 170 -10.37 -5.09 2.78
C TYR A 170 -11.04 -5.33 1.43
N ARG A 171 -10.68 -4.53 0.41
CA ARG A 171 -11.23 -4.65 -0.93
C ARG A 171 -10.81 -5.95 -1.61
N LEU A 172 -9.55 -6.35 -1.46
CA LEU A 172 -9.06 -7.65 -1.93
C LEU A 172 -9.82 -8.80 -1.26
N GLY A 173 -9.94 -8.80 0.07
CA GLY A 173 -10.73 -9.82 0.78
C GLY A 173 -12.19 -9.86 0.32
N SER A 174 -12.81 -8.71 0.06
CA SER A 174 -14.17 -8.66 -0.49
C SER A 174 -14.29 -9.17 -1.92
N LEU A 175 -13.26 -8.99 -2.75
CA LEU A 175 -13.23 -9.57 -4.10
C LEU A 175 -13.08 -11.10 -4.03
N LEU A 176 -12.17 -11.60 -3.20
CA LEU A 176 -11.97 -13.03 -3.00
C LEU A 176 -13.26 -13.70 -2.48
N ASN A 177 -13.93 -13.11 -1.49
CA ASN A 177 -15.21 -13.62 -1.02
C ASN A 177 -16.30 -13.57 -2.10
N GLU A 178 -16.30 -12.55 -2.98
CA GLU A 178 -17.25 -12.49 -4.09
C GLU A 178 -17.02 -13.59 -5.13
N ILE A 179 -15.76 -14.01 -5.33
CA ILE A 179 -15.38 -15.09 -6.25
C ILE A 179 -15.70 -16.46 -5.64
N PHE A 180 -15.28 -16.68 -4.39
CA PHE A 180 -15.23 -18.02 -3.79
C PHE A 180 -16.38 -18.35 -2.83
N ASP A 181 -17.14 -17.36 -2.34
CA ASP A 181 -18.31 -17.59 -1.47
C ASP A 181 -19.63 -17.23 -2.20
N PRO A 182 -20.41 -18.22 -2.67
CA PRO A 182 -21.69 -17.99 -3.33
C PRO A 182 -22.71 -17.23 -2.48
N LYS A 183 -22.72 -17.42 -1.15
CA LYS A 183 -23.62 -16.70 -0.23
C LYS A 183 -23.22 -15.22 -0.16
N TYR A 184 -21.92 -14.95 -0.02
CA TYR A 184 -21.40 -13.60 -0.05
C TYR A 184 -21.69 -12.89 -1.37
N ARG A 185 -21.44 -13.55 -2.51
CA ARG A 185 -21.72 -13.03 -3.87
C ARG A 185 -23.18 -12.61 -4.03
N LYS A 186 -24.13 -13.48 -3.64
CA LYS A 186 -25.58 -13.17 -3.66
C LYS A 186 -25.92 -11.96 -2.80
N SER A 187 -25.37 -11.89 -1.57
CA SER A 187 -25.60 -10.76 -0.66
C SER A 187 -25.08 -9.43 -1.22
N LYS A 188 -23.88 -9.45 -1.84
CA LYS A 188 -23.22 -8.27 -2.39
C LYS A 188 -23.92 -7.77 -3.65
N ALA A 189 -24.39 -8.68 -4.51
CA ALA A 189 -25.22 -8.33 -5.66
C ALA A 189 -26.52 -7.62 -5.24
N LYS A 190 -27.20 -8.13 -4.21
CA LYS A 190 -28.41 -7.48 -3.65
C LYS A 190 -28.09 -6.08 -3.13
N ARG A 191 -26.99 -5.91 -2.40
CA ARG A 191 -26.55 -4.60 -1.89
C ARG A 191 -26.23 -3.62 -3.02
N ARG A 192 -25.50 -4.05 -4.05
CA ARG A 192 -25.19 -3.22 -5.24
C ARG A 192 -26.43 -2.73 -5.95
N LYS A 193 -27.44 -3.61 -6.16
CA LYS A 193 -28.72 -3.21 -6.76
C LYS A 193 -29.44 -2.15 -5.93
N LYS A 194 -29.49 -2.31 -4.60
CA LYS A 194 -30.08 -1.32 -3.69
C LYS A 194 -29.34 0.02 -3.75
N HIS A 195 -28.00 -0.01 -3.73
CA HIS A 195 -27.19 1.20 -3.81
C HIS A 195 -27.39 1.94 -5.14
N ALA A 196 -27.37 1.22 -6.26
CA ALA A 196 -27.61 1.81 -7.59
C ALA A 196 -28.98 2.48 -7.70
N LEU A 197 -30.02 1.90 -7.07
CA LEU A 197 -31.34 2.50 -7.01
C LEU A 197 -31.32 3.82 -6.22
N LEU A 198 -30.68 3.83 -5.04
CA LEU A 198 -30.56 5.03 -4.21
C LEU A 198 -29.80 6.16 -4.92
N VAL A 199 -28.66 5.86 -5.57
CA VAL A 199 -27.87 6.86 -6.30
C VAL A 199 -28.69 7.49 -7.43
N LYS A 200 -29.47 6.69 -8.17
CA LYS A 200 -30.37 7.21 -9.22
C LYS A 200 -31.44 8.15 -8.64
N SER A 201 -32.04 7.77 -7.51
CA SER A 201 -33.04 8.61 -6.83
C SER A 201 -32.45 9.93 -6.34
N PHE A 202 -31.25 9.91 -5.75
CA PHE A 202 -30.57 11.13 -5.31
C PHE A 202 -30.21 12.05 -6.48
N ALA A 203 -29.66 11.52 -7.57
CA ALA A 203 -29.35 12.31 -8.76
C ALA A 203 -30.60 12.97 -9.38
N ALA A 204 -31.74 12.26 -9.39
CA ALA A 204 -33.02 12.80 -9.84
C ALA A 204 -33.50 13.95 -8.94
N LEU A 205 -33.38 13.81 -7.61
CA LEU A 205 -33.72 14.87 -6.66
C LEU A 205 -32.81 16.11 -6.79
N GLU A 206 -31.51 15.91 -6.99
CA GLU A 206 -30.57 17.02 -7.23
C GLU A 206 -30.91 17.77 -8.51
N THR A 207 -31.25 17.05 -9.58
CA THR A 207 -31.66 17.65 -10.86
C THR A 207 -32.95 18.46 -10.69
N ALA A 208 -33.98 17.89 -10.06
CA ALA A 208 -35.23 18.60 -9.79
C ALA A 208 -35.04 19.84 -8.91
N ALA A 209 -34.15 19.78 -7.91
CA ALA A 209 -33.82 20.92 -7.06
C ALA A 209 -33.08 22.04 -7.82
N GLN A 210 -32.23 21.70 -8.80
CA GLN A 210 -31.58 22.67 -9.67
C GLN A 210 -32.58 23.35 -10.62
N GLU A 211 -33.51 22.58 -11.20
CA GLU A 211 -34.58 23.12 -12.06
C GLU A 211 -35.50 24.08 -11.29
N LEU A 212 -35.85 23.77 -10.04
CA LEU A 212 -36.64 24.66 -9.19
C LEU A 212 -35.92 25.96 -8.84
N LYS A 213 -34.60 25.93 -8.66
CA LYS A 213 -33.79 27.14 -8.40
C LYS A 213 -33.58 28.01 -9.64
N ALA A 214 -33.77 27.45 -10.84
CA ALA A 214 -33.62 28.14 -12.11
C ALA A 214 -34.92 28.84 -12.56
N LYS A 215 -36.04 28.60 -11.87
CA LYS A 215 -37.33 29.27 -12.03
C LYS A 215 -37.47 30.38 -11.00
#